data_AF-A0A2T4U4T5-F1
#
_entry.id   AF-A0A2T4U4T5-F1
#
_cell.length_a   1.000
_cell.length_b   1.000
_cell.length_c   1.000
_cell.angle_alpha   90.00
_cell.angle_beta   90.00
_cell.angle_gamma   90.00
#
_symmetry.space_group_name_H-M   'P 1'
#
loop_
_entity.id
_entity.type
_entity.pdbx_description
1 polymer ?
#
loop_
_entity_poly.entity_id
_entity_poly.type
_entity_poly.pdbx_seq_one_letter_code
_entity_poly.pdbx_strand_id
1 'polypeptide(L)'
;MKTVLPHFVEKGSGKIVNIASLPAHIGLTGLPSYSASKGVVVSITRQAAMDYAGRNVQINALSPGIIETPILADITPGMRKQFSCQPSRTSG
;
A
#
# COMPACT_ATOMS: atom_id res chain seq x y z
N MET A 1 -11.96 4.78 3.95
CA MET A 1 -12.71 3.51 4.10
C MET A 1 -13.97 3.68 4.96
N LYS A 2 -13.85 4.06 6.24
CA LYS A 2 -14.98 4.19 7.18
C LYS A 2 -16.25 4.83 6.60
N THR A 3 -16.12 5.96 5.91
CA THR A 3 -17.27 6.73 5.40
C THR A 3 -17.95 6.10 4.19
N VAL A 4 -17.18 5.50 3.27
CA VAL A 4 -17.70 4.99 1.99
C VAL A 4 -18.19 3.55 2.07
N LEU A 5 -17.71 2.79 3.05
CA LEU A 5 -18.05 1.37 3.23
C LEU A 5 -19.55 1.14 3.43
N PRO A 6 -20.27 1.86 4.32
CA PRO A 6 -21.71 1.67 4.48
C PRO A 6 -22.48 1.83 3.17
N HIS A 7 -22.10 2.83 2.36
CA HIS A 7 -22.75 3.10 1.08
C HIS A 7 -22.52 1.97 0.06
N PHE A 8 -21.30 1.40 0.00
CA PHE A 8 -21.01 0.27 -0.89
C PHE A 8 -21.72 -1.02 -0.45
N VAL A 9 -21.87 -1.22 0.85
CA VAL A 9 -22.63 -2.35 1.39
C VAL A 9 -24.11 -2.21 1.06
N GLU A 10 -24.69 -1.03 1.27
CA GLU A 10 -26.10 -0.75 0.92
C GLU A 10 -26.36 -0.93 -0.59
N LYS A 11 -25.43 -0.45 -1.43
CA LYS A 11 -25.48 -0.64 -2.88
C LYS A 11 -25.24 -2.10 -3.32
N GLY A 12 -24.74 -2.97 -2.44
CA GLY A 12 -24.36 -4.35 -2.76
C GLY A 12 -23.18 -4.47 -3.73
N SER A 13 -22.38 -3.42 -3.89
CA SER A 13 -21.17 -3.43 -4.71
C SER A 13 -20.23 -2.27 -4.37
N GLY A 14 -18.92 -2.51 -4.42
CA GLY A 14 -17.93 -1.46 -4.24
C GLY A 14 -16.50 -1.89 -4.51
N LYS A 15 -15.64 -0.90 -4.79
CA LYS A 15 -14.20 -1.09 -4.94
C LYS A 15 -13.46 0.01 -4.18
N ILE A 16 -12.52 -0.37 -3.34
CA ILE A 16 -11.63 0.53 -2.61
C ILE A 16 -10.19 0.14 -2.94
N VAL A 17 -9.38 1.13 -3.30
CA VAL A 17 -7.95 0.95 -3.53
C VAL A 17 -7.18 1.89 -2.60
N ASN A 18 -6.40 1.31 -1.70
CA ASN A 18 -5.54 2.05 -0.78
C ASN A 18 -4.11 2.10 -1.32
N ILE A 19 -3.41 3.21 -1.10
CA ILE A 19 -2.01 3.37 -1.52
C ILE A 19 -1.07 3.10 -0.33
N ALA A 20 -0.48 1.91 -0.32
CA ALA A 20 0.62 1.54 0.56
C ALA A 20 1.96 1.99 -0.09
N SER A 21 3.03 1.21 0.09
CA SER A 21 4.34 1.47 -0.51
C SER A 21 5.22 0.23 -0.37
N LEU A 22 6.27 0.11 -1.17
CA LEU A 22 7.27 -0.94 -1.04
C LEU A 22 7.77 -1.14 0.41
N PRO A 23 8.11 -0.09 1.19
CA PRO A 23 8.63 -0.26 2.55
C PRO A 23 7.61 -0.80 3.57
N ALA A 24 6.37 -1.05 3.13
CA ALA A 24 5.38 -1.82 3.89
C ALA A 24 5.72 -3.32 3.95
N HIS A 25 6.49 -3.82 2.98
CA HIS A 25 6.80 -5.25 2.81
C HIS A 25 8.26 -5.59 3.08
N ILE A 26 9.15 -4.60 2.93
CA ILE A 26 10.59 -4.76 3.15
C ILE A 26 11.12 -3.65 4.07
N GLY A 27 12.19 -3.94 4.81
CA GLY A 27 12.85 -2.95 5.67
C GLY A 27 13.83 -2.09 4.88
N LEU A 28 13.71 -0.76 4.99
CA LEU A 28 14.71 0.21 4.52
C LEU A 28 15.23 1.02 5.71
N THR A 29 16.51 1.40 5.69
CA THR A 29 17.07 2.22 6.79
C THR A 29 16.55 3.65 6.70
N GLY A 30 16.32 4.31 7.83
CA GLY A 30 15.93 5.73 7.86
C GLY A 30 14.44 6.01 7.59
N LEU A 31 13.61 4.97 7.43
CA LEU A 31 12.17 5.12 7.17
C LEU A 31 11.25 4.37 8.17
N PRO A 32 11.56 4.28 9.48
CA PRO A 32 10.79 3.41 10.40
C PRO A 32 9.32 3.80 10.53
N SER A 33 9.01 5.10 10.68
CA SER A 33 7.64 5.60 10.80
C SER A 33 6.85 5.48 9.50
N TYR A 34 7.51 5.71 8.36
CA TYR A 34 6.91 5.55 7.04
C TYR A 34 6.61 4.08 6.73
N SER A 35 7.58 3.18 6.97
CA SER A 35 7.39 1.73 6.87
C SER A 35 6.27 1.22 7.77
N ALA A 36 6.23 1.64 9.03
CA ALA A 36 5.15 1.27 9.95
C ALA A 36 3.79 1.75 9.44
N SER A 37 3.69 3.03 9.05
CA SER A 37 2.45 3.62 8.54
C SER A 37 1.95 2.92 7.28
N LYS A 38 2.84 2.61 6.33
CA LYS A 38 2.49 1.90 5.09
C LYS A 38 2.22 0.41 5.32
N GLY A 39 2.87 -0.20 6.31
CA GLY A 39 2.56 -1.55 6.79
C GLY A 39 1.15 -1.65 7.38
N VAL A 40 0.74 -0.68 8.19
CA VAL A 40 -0.63 -0.59 8.72
C VAL A 40 -1.64 -0.53 7.59
N VAL A 41 -1.39 0.24 6.53
CA VAL A 41 -2.30 0.30 5.37
C VAL A 41 -2.51 -1.10 4.75
N VAL A 42 -1.46 -1.91 4.64
CA VAL A 42 -1.57 -3.28 4.11
C VAL A 42 -2.40 -4.16 5.04
N SER A 43 -2.12 -4.13 6.35
CA SER A 43 -2.82 -4.99 7.31
C SER A 43 -4.31 -4.64 7.43
N ILE A 44 -4.67 -3.36 7.54
CA ILE A 44 -6.07 -2.94 7.64
C ILE A 44 -6.84 -3.22 6.34
N THR A 45 -6.17 -3.11 5.18
CA THR A 45 -6.78 -3.44 3.89
C THR A 45 -7.12 -4.92 3.85
N ARG A 46 -6.18 -5.78 4.26
CA ARG A 46 -6.40 -7.23 4.31
C ARG A 46 -7.54 -7.60 5.25
N GLN A 47 -7.57 -7.04 6.46
CA GLN A 47 -8.65 -7.28 7.41
C GLN A 47 -10.00 -6.87 6.81
N ALA A 48 -10.11 -5.65 6.29
CA ALA A 48 -11.34 -5.15 5.70
C ALA A 48 -11.77 -5.97 4.46
N ALA A 49 -10.82 -6.41 3.63
CA ALA A 49 -11.16 -7.25 2.48
C ALA A 49 -11.86 -8.55 2.91
N MET A 50 -11.40 -9.16 4.01
CA MET A 50 -12.03 -10.35 4.57
C MET A 50 -13.41 -10.05 5.17
N ASP A 51 -13.53 -8.97 5.96
CA ASP A 51 -14.79 -8.59 6.62
C ASP A 51 -15.92 -8.31 5.62
N TYR A 52 -15.59 -7.79 4.43
CA TYR A 52 -16.56 -7.36 3.43
C TYR A 52 -16.63 -8.25 2.18
N ALA A 53 -15.89 -9.37 2.13
CA ALA A 53 -15.86 -10.28 0.98
C ALA A 53 -17.27 -10.80 0.60
N GLY A 54 -18.09 -11.16 1.59
CA GLY A 54 -19.47 -11.62 1.41
C GLY A 54 -20.49 -10.52 1.08
N ARG A 55 -20.04 -9.27 0.87
CA ARG A 55 -20.89 -8.11 0.54
C ARG A 55 -20.61 -7.55 -0.86
N ASN A 56 -19.87 -8.30 -1.69
CA ASN A 56 -19.46 -7.86 -3.04
C ASN A 56 -18.70 -6.52 -3.04
N VAL A 57 -17.93 -6.26 -1.98
CA VAL A 57 -17.04 -5.10 -1.86
C VAL A 57 -15.59 -5.58 -1.90
N GLN A 58 -14.83 -5.09 -2.86
CA GLN A 58 -13.42 -5.45 -3.04
C GLN A 58 -12.52 -4.34 -2.50
N ILE A 59 -11.56 -4.69 -1.66
CA ILE A 59 -10.67 -3.75 -1.00
C ILE A 59 -9.24 -4.23 -1.21
N ASN A 60 -8.41 -3.44 -1.89
CA ASN A 60 -7.04 -3.80 -2.24
C ASN A 60 -6.06 -2.70 -1.88
N ALA A 61 -4.82 -3.08 -1.61
CA ALA A 61 -3.72 -2.14 -1.37
C ALA A 61 -2.70 -2.26 -2.50
N LEU A 62 -2.36 -1.14 -3.13
CA LEU A 62 -1.27 -1.05 -4.09
C LEU A 62 -0.01 -0.56 -3.38
N SER A 63 1.13 -1.18 -3.68
CA SER A 63 2.42 -0.86 -3.04
C SER A 63 3.45 -0.44 -4.08
N PRO A 64 3.44 0.84 -4.49
CA PRO A 64 4.42 1.36 -5.44
C PRO A 64 5.86 1.24 -4.92
N GLY A 65 6.77 0.91 -5.86
CA GLY A 65 8.21 1.12 -5.70
C GLY A 65 8.60 2.56 -6.00
N ILE A 66 9.82 2.80 -6.50
CA ILE A 66 10.21 4.13 -6.98
C ILE A 66 9.41 4.46 -8.23
N ILE A 67 8.70 5.59 -8.22
CA ILE A 67 8.07 6.17 -9.40
C ILE A 67 8.46 7.64 -9.44
N GLU A 68 8.95 8.10 -10.59
CA GLU A 68 9.32 9.49 -10.82
C GLU A 68 8.11 10.40 -10.60
N THR A 69 8.06 11.01 -9.43
CA THR A 69 6.99 11.89 -8.98
C THR A 69 7.61 12.97 -8.08
N PRO A 70 6.95 14.14 -7.91
CA PRO A 70 7.49 15.23 -7.09
C PRO A 70 7.82 14.84 -5.64
N ILE A 71 7.21 13.78 -5.10
CA ILE A 71 7.49 13.28 -3.73
C ILE A 71 8.94 12.78 -3.56
N LEU A 72 9.63 12.46 -4.67
CA LEU A 72 11.03 12.06 -4.65
C LEU A 72 11.99 13.25 -4.53
N ALA A 73 11.52 14.49 -4.67
CA ALA A 73 12.37 15.69 -4.63
C ALA A 73 13.13 15.83 -3.31
N ASP A 74 12.52 15.40 -2.20
CA ASP A 74 13.11 15.48 -0.86
C ASP A 74 13.83 14.19 -0.43
N ILE A 75 13.93 13.19 -1.33
CA ILE A 75 14.59 11.92 -1.02
C ILE A 75 16.09 12.02 -1.30
N THR A 76 16.89 11.77 -0.27
CA THR A 76 18.35 11.79 -0.41
C THR A 76 18.85 10.71 -1.40
N PRO A 77 19.98 10.93 -2.10
CA PRO A 77 20.56 9.94 -3.00
C PRO A 77 20.81 8.57 -2.34
N GLY A 78 21.17 8.58 -1.05
CA GLY A 78 21.37 7.36 -0.26
C GLY A 78 20.09 6.54 -0.09
N MET A 79 18.97 7.20 0.19
CA MET A 79 17.65 6.55 0.28
C MET A 79 17.22 5.99 -1.08
N ARG A 80 17.41 6.75 -2.17
CA ARG A 80 17.07 6.31 -3.53
C ARG A 80 17.76 5.00 -3.92
N LYS A 81 19.03 4.83 -3.52
CA LYS A 81 19.80 3.59 -3.76
C LYS A 81 19.21 2.37 -3.05
N GLN A 82 18.59 2.55 -1.88
CA GLN A 82 17.96 1.44 -1.16
C GLN A 82 16.70 0.94 -1.87
N PHE A 83 15.94 1.85 -2.49
CA PHE A 83 14.77 1.48 -3.27
C PHE A 83 15.14 0.86 -4.63
N SER A 84 16.33 1.13 -5.18
CA SER A 84 16.81 0.51 -6.43
C SER A 84 17.42 -0.89 -6.23
N CYS A 85 17.82 -1.21 -5.00
CA CYS A 85 18.31 -2.55 -4.62
C CYS A 85 17.14 -3.46 -4.21
N GLN A 86 16.03 -3.41 -4.96
CA GLN A 86 15.04 -4.47 -4.88
C GLN A 86 15.62 -5.71 -5.58
N PRO A 87 15.43 -6.93 -5.04
CA PRO A 87 15.63 -8.12 -5.85
C PRO A 87 14.70 -7.99 -7.06
N SER A 88 15.27 -7.80 -8.25
CA SER A 88 14.51 -7.85 -9.49
C SER A 88 13.79 -9.19 -9.48
N ARG A 89 12.47 -9.19 -9.65
CA ARG A 89 11.77 -10.40 -10.08
C ARG A 89 12.26 -10.70 -11.50
N THR A 90 13.40 -11.35 -11.58
CA THR A 90 13.94 -11.99 -12.77
C THR A 90 14.32 -13.40 -12.37
N SER A 91 13.32 -14.29 -12.33
CA SER A 91 13.49 -15.74 -12.42
C SER A 91 12.13 -16.44 -12.40
N GLY A 92 11.76 -17.06 -13.52
CA GLY A 92 10.60 -17.96 -13.67
C GLY A 92 9.63 -17.53 -14.74
#